data_AF-A0A2A5M6D4-F1
#
_entry.id   AF-A0A2A5M6D4-F1
#
_cell.length_a   1.000
_cell.length_b   1.000
_cell.length_c   1.000
_cell.angle_alpha   90.00
_cell.angle_beta   90.00
_cell.angle_gamma   90.00
#
_symmetry.space_group_name_H-M   'P 1'
#
loop_
_entity.id
_entity.type
_entity.pdbx_description
1 polymer ?
#
loop_
_entity_poly.entity_id
_entity_poly.type
_entity_poly.pdbx_seq_one_letter_code
_entity_poly.pdbx_strand_id
1 'polypeptide(L)'
;GDGLVSQIPGLITSTATAIIITRASKDEENFAEGTLTQLLSEYRTLLIVGFVLFIFALVPGLPTLSLGFMALVFLSLGYLTKQVKEGKIDITTVKKSKPS
;
A
#
# COMPACT_ATOMS: atom_id res chain seq x y z
N GLY A 1 36.13 -24.09 -15.24
CA GLY A 1 34.90 -24.37 -15.98
C GLY A 1 33.64 -24.08 -15.20
N ASP A 2 33.64 -24.22 -13.87
CA ASP A 2 32.43 -24.15 -13.05
C ASP A 2 32.11 -22.73 -12.48
N GLY A 3 33.13 -21.88 -12.30
CA GLY A 3 32.96 -20.56 -11.66
C GLY A 3 32.30 -19.47 -12.53
N LEU A 4 32.29 -19.59 -13.86
CA LEU A 4 31.72 -18.56 -14.74
C LEU A 4 30.19 -18.58 -14.75
N VAL A 5 29.57 -19.77 -14.67
CA VAL A 5 28.10 -19.91 -14.56
C VAL A 5 27.59 -19.45 -13.20
N SER A 6 28.37 -19.63 -12.13
CA SER A 6 28.06 -19.08 -10.79
C SER A 6 28.17 -17.55 -10.72
N GLN A 7 28.97 -16.93 -11.60
CA GLN A 7 29.14 -15.47 -11.64
C GLN A 7 28.01 -14.74 -12.36
N ILE A 8 27.31 -15.41 -13.30
CA ILE A 8 26.16 -14.80 -13.98
C ILE A 8 25.04 -14.42 -12.98
N PRO A 9 24.59 -15.29 -12.06
CA PRO A 9 23.66 -14.93 -10.99
C PRO A 9 24.16 -13.80 -10.08
N GLY A 10 25.47 -13.78 -9.77
CA GLY A 10 26.09 -12.74 -8.94
C GLY A 10 26.04 -11.37 -9.61
N LEU A 11 26.37 -11.29 -10.90
CA LEU A 11 26.29 -10.07 -11.70
C LEU A 11 24.85 -9.57 -11.86
N ILE A 12 23.89 -10.48 -12.10
CA ILE A 12 22.47 -10.13 -12.21
C ILE A 12 21.96 -9.56 -10.87
N THR A 13 22.28 -10.19 -9.74
CA THR A 13 21.89 -9.72 -8.42
C THR A 13 22.53 -8.38 -8.06
N SER A 14 23.82 -8.20 -8.37
CA SER A 14 24.55 -6.94 -8.16
C SER A 14 23.96 -5.80 -9.00
N THR A 15 23.66 -6.07 -10.28
CA THR A 15 23.07 -5.08 -11.18
C THR A 15 21.65 -4.72 -10.76
N ALA A 16 20.81 -5.70 -10.41
CA ALA A 16 19.46 -5.45 -9.90
C ALA A 16 19.49 -4.62 -8.62
N THR A 17 20.39 -4.95 -7.68
CA THR A 17 20.58 -4.20 -6.44
C THR A 17 21.06 -2.77 -6.71
N ALA A 18 22.01 -2.58 -7.62
CA ALA A 18 22.50 -1.25 -8.01
C ALA A 18 21.40 -0.39 -8.66
N ILE A 19 20.53 -0.98 -9.49
CA ILE A 19 19.36 -0.29 -10.05
C ILE A 19 18.37 0.11 -8.95
N ILE A 20 18.09 -0.78 -8.00
CA ILE A 20 17.20 -0.50 -6.87
C ILE A 20 17.74 0.65 -6.02
N ILE A 21 19.05 0.63 -5.68
CA ILE A 21 19.69 1.66 -4.86
C ILE A 21 19.69 3.03 -5.57
N THR A 22 20.01 3.06 -6.87
CA THR A 22 20.03 4.32 -7.64
C THR A 22 18.64 4.91 -7.86
N ARG A 23 17.59 4.09 -7.86
CA ARG A 23 16.20 4.55 -7.88
C ARG A 23 15.74 5.02 -6.50
N ALA A 24 16.01 4.25 -5.45
CA ALA A 24 15.69 4.60 -4.07
C ALA A 24 16.35 5.93 -3.65
N SER A 25 17.61 6.16 -4.04
CA SER A 25 18.34 7.40 -3.72
C SER A 25 17.84 8.64 -4.49
N LYS A 26 17.12 8.46 -5.61
CA LYS A 26 16.56 9.58 -6.40
C LYS A 26 15.16 9.99 -5.93
N ASP A 27 14.43 9.05 -5.36
CA ASP A 27 13.01 9.17 -5.06
C ASP A 27 12.69 8.87 -3.59
N GLU A 28 13.63 9.01 -2.65
CA GLU A 28 13.40 8.57 -1.25
C GLU A 28 12.24 9.33 -0.57
N GLU A 29 12.02 10.61 -0.94
CA GLU A 29 10.78 11.35 -0.61
C GLU A 29 9.59 10.89 -1.47
N ASN A 30 9.74 10.78 -2.80
CA ASN A 30 8.62 10.57 -3.73
C ASN A 30 8.09 9.13 -3.82
N PHE A 31 8.92 8.12 -3.56
CA PHE A 31 8.56 6.71 -3.73
C PHE A 31 7.72 6.21 -2.56
N ALA A 32 8.15 6.48 -1.33
CA ALA A 32 7.39 6.14 -0.14
C ALA A 32 6.05 6.91 -0.11
N GLU A 33 6.10 8.21 -0.40
CA GLU A 33 4.93 9.07 -0.42
C GLU A 33 3.98 8.74 -1.58
N GLY A 34 4.50 8.46 -2.78
CA GLY A 34 3.70 8.03 -3.93
C GLY A 34 3.05 6.66 -3.73
N THR A 35 3.78 5.71 -3.12
CA THR A 35 3.24 4.38 -2.78
C THR A 35 2.17 4.49 -1.70
N LEU A 36 2.40 5.26 -0.63
CA LEU A 36 1.40 5.53 0.41
C LEU A 36 0.16 6.19 -0.18
N THR A 37 0.34 7.17 -1.07
CA THR A 37 -0.77 7.87 -1.73
C THR A 37 -1.59 6.89 -2.57
N GLN A 38 -0.95 6.01 -3.34
CA GLN A 38 -1.64 5.00 -4.15
C GLN A 38 -2.37 3.94 -3.29
N LEU A 39 -1.75 3.53 -2.18
CA LEU A 39 -2.35 2.58 -1.25
C LEU A 39 -3.60 3.16 -0.57
N LEU A 40 -3.58 4.46 -0.23
CA LEU A 40 -4.67 5.17 0.41
C LEU A 40 -5.71 5.72 -0.58
N SER A 41 -5.37 5.93 -1.84
CA SER A 41 -6.27 6.46 -2.87
C SER A 41 -7.16 5.40 -3.52
N GLU A 42 -6.77 4.12 -3.46
CA GLU A 42 -7.53 3.03 -4.06
C GLU A 42 -8.31 2.23 -3.01
N TYR A 43 -9.65 2.34 -3.05
CA TYR A 43 -10.55 1.59 -2.18
C TYR A 43 -10.31 0.07 -2.24
N ARG A 44 -9.89 -0.45 -3.39
CA ARG A 44 -9.59 -1.88 -3.57
C ARG A 44 -8.43 -2.33 -2.68
N THR A 45 -7.38 -1.52 -2.60
CA THR A 45 -6.22 -1.79 -1.76
C THR A 45 -6.62 -1.82 -0.28
N LEU A 46 -7.35 -0.81 0.19
CA LEU A 46 -7.84 -0.72 1.58
C LEU A 46 -8.67 -1.94 1.98
N LEU A 47 -9.56 -2.41 1.08
CA LEU A 47 -10.37 -3.61 1.32
C LEU A 47 -9.54 -4.89 1.37
N ILE A 48 -8.55 -5.06 0.48
CA ILE A 48 -7.66 -6.23 0.48
C ILE A 48 -6.85 -6.28 1.78
N VAL A 49 -6.25 -5.16 2.19
CA VAL A 49 -5.47 -5.07 3.43
C VAL A 49 -6.36 -5.37 4.65
N GLY A 50 -7.55 -4.77 4.73
CA GLY A 50 -8.50 -5.04 5.81
C GLY A 50 -8.93 -6.51 5.88
N PHE A 51 -9.13 -7.15 4.73
CA PHE A 51 -9.48 -8.57 4.66
C PHE A 51 -8.33 -9.50 5.11
N VAL A 52 -7.10 -9.20 4.70
CA VAL A 52 -5.92 -9.97 5.15
C VAL A 52 -5.72 -9.83 6.66
N LEU A 53 -5.84 -8.61 7.20
CA LEU A 53 -5.77 -8.37 8.64
C LEU A 53 -6.86 -9.11 9.41
N PHE A 54 -8.08 -9.20 8.85
CA PHE A 54 -9.16 -9.96 9.44
C PHE A 54 -8.82 -11.46 9.53
N ILE A 55 -8.28 -12.05 8.44
CA ILE A 55 -7.83 -13.45 8.45
C ILE A 55 -6.73 -13.65 9.51
N PHE A 56 -5.77 -12.73 9.61
CA PHE A 56 -4.70 -12.82 10.61
C PHE A 56 -5.21 -12.65 12.04
N ALA A 57 -6.27 -11.88 12.26
CA ALA A 57 -6.91 -11.76 13.56
C ALA A 57 -7.58 -13.07 14.02
N LEU A 58 -7.87 -14.01 13.10
CA LEU A 58 -8.40 -15.34 13.43
C LEU A 58 -7.30 -16.35 13.78
N VAL A 59 -6.03 -16.03 13.55
CA VAL A 59 -4.91 -16.92 13.85
C VAL A 59 -4.63 -16.91 15.36
N PRO A 60 -4.73 -18.05 16.06
CA PRO A 60 -4.44 -18.12 17.48
C PRO A 60 -2.95 -17.87 17.74
N GLY A 61 -2.64 -17.09 18.77
CA GLY A 61 -1.28 -16.68 19.12
C GLY A 61 -0.86 -15.29 18.62
N LEU A 62 -1.66 -14.65 17.76
CA LEU A 62 -1.48 -13.25 17.38
C LEU A 62 -2.36 -12.30 18.21
N PRO A 63 -2.05 -10.98 18.26
CA PRO A 63 -2.87 -9.97 18.94
C PRO A 63 -4.22 -9.76 18.23
N THR A 64 -5.16 -10.67 18.45
CA THR A 64 -6.45 -10.73 17.75
C THR A 64 -7.27 -9.46 17.88
N LEU A 65 -7.30 -8.84 19.08
CA LEU A 65 -7.98 -7.56 19.32
C LEU A 65 -7.39 -6.42 18.49
N SER A 66 -6.05 -6.30 18.45
CA SER A 66 -5.38 -5.21 17.73
C SER A 66 -5.51 -5.38 16.21
N LEU A 67 -5.33 -6.60 15.71
CA LEU A 67 -5.48 -6.92 14.29
C LEU A 67 -6.94 -6.80 13.83
N GLY A 68 -7.88 -7.28 14.65
CA GLY A 68 -9.31 -7.16 14.39
C GLY A 68 -9.79 -5.70 14.37
N PHE A 69 -9.30 -4.87 15.30
CA PHE A 69 -9.56 -3.43 15.27
C PHE A 69 -9.02 -2.78 13.99
N MET A 70 -7.78 -3.06 13.60
CA MET A 70 -7.22 -2.51 12.36
C MET A 70 -7.96 -3.03 11.12
N ALA A 71 -8.33 -4.31 11.08
CA ALA A 71 -9.14 -4.86 10.00
C ALA A 71 -10.45 -4.09 9.83
N LEU A 72 -11.16 -3.79 10.93
CA LEU A 72 -12.38 -2.99 10.91
C LEU A 72 -12.13 -1.57 10.41
N VAL A 73 -11.05 -0.92 10.83
CA VAL A 73 -10.68 0.43 10.38
C VAL A 73 -10.45 0.45 8.86
N PHE A 74 -9.61 -0.47 8.35
CA PHE A 74 -9.28 -0.54 6.93
C PHE A 74 -10.47 -0.93 6.06
N LEU A 75 -11.31 -1.88 6.50
CA LEU A 75 -12.54 -2.24 5.79
C LEU A 75 -13.55 -1.09 5.76
N SER A 76 -13.71 -0.37 6.88
CA SER A 76 -14.60 0.79 6.96
C SER A 76 -14.12 1.93 6.08
N LEU A 77 -12.83 2.27 6.13
CA LEU A 77 -12.22 3.27 5.26
C LEU A 77 -12.32 2.88 3.78
N GLY A 78 -12.02 1.62 3.44
CA GLY A 78 -12.17 1.09 2.09
C GLY A 78 -13.61 1.17 1.58
N TYR A 79 -14.59 0.87 2.43
CA TYR A 79 -16.01 0.97 2.08
C TYR A 79 -16.48 2.43 1.89
N LEU A 80 -16.01 3.35 2.74
CA LEU A 80 -16.28 4.79 2.59
C LEU A 80 -15.65 5.35 1.31
N THR A 81 -14.37 5.07 1.06
CA THR A 81 -13.66 5.50 -0.16
C THR A 81 -14.30 4.89 -1.42
N LYS A 82 -14.81 3.66 -1.33
CA LYS A 82 -15.59 3.03 -2.40
C LYS A 82 -16.85 3.84 -2.72
N GLN A 83 -17.61 4.25 -1.71
CA GLN A 83 -18.83 5.05 -1.91
C GLN A 83 -18.56 6.44 -2.49
N VAL A 84 -17.44 7.07 -2.12
CA VAL A 84 -16.99 8.34 -2.70
C VAL A 84 -16.61 8.18 -4.17
N LYS A 85 -15.87 7.11 -4.51
CA LYS A 85 -15.43 6.86 -5.89
C LYS A 85 -16.55 6.34 -6.80
N GLU A 86 -17.55 5.65 -6.24
CA GLU A 86 -18.78 5.22 -6.94
C GLU A 86 -19.83 6.34 -7.08
N GLY A 87 -19.52 7.58 -6.67
CA GLY A 87 -20.36 8.76 -6.92
C GLY A 87 -21.63 8.83 -6.06
N LYS A 88 -21.71 8.06 -4.97
CA LYS A 88 -22.86 8.09 -4.04
C LYS A 88 -22.72 9.14 -2.93
N ILE A 89 -21.52 9.68 -2.73
CA ILE A 89 -21.24 10.76 -1.76
C ILE A 89 -20.50 11.88 -2.48
N ASP A 90 -21.21 12.96 -2.77
CA ASP A 90 -20.71 14.11 -3.54
C ASP A 90 -20.05 15.14 -2.59
N ILE A 91 -18.74 14.96 -2.35
CA ILE A 91 -17.92 15.85 -1.50
C ILE A 91 -17.62 17.19 -2.22
N THR A 92 -17.98 17.30 -3.50
CA THR A 92 -17.75 18.49 -4.34
C THR A 92 -18.55 19.71 -3.90
N THR A 93 -19.59 19.55 -3.09
CA THR A 93 -20.41 20.66 -2.57
C THR A 93 -19.72 21.46 -1.47
N VAL A 94 -18.74 20.89 -0.75
CA VAL A 94 -18.08 21.59 0.38
C VAL A 94 -16.98 22.55 -0.10
N LYS A 95 -16.28 22.24 -1.20
CA LYS A 95 -15.14 23.05 -1.68
C LYS A 95 -15.54 24.37 -2.36
N LYS A 96 -16.81 24.57 -2.74
CA LYS A 96 -17.31 25.78 -3.41
C LYS A 96 -17.77 26.91 -2.46
N SER A 97 -17.53 26.77 -1.15
CA SER A 97 -17.95 27.75 -0.13
C SER A 97 -16.78 28.45 0.57
N LYS A 98 -15.62 28.60 -0.08
CA LYS A 98 -14.64 29.60 0.36
C LYS A 98 -15.00 30.93 -0.30
N PRO A 99 -15.65 31.88 0.40
CA PRO A 99 -15.87 33.21 -0.15
C PRO A 99 -14.51 33.87 -0.38
N SER A 100 -14.43 34.60 -1.49
CA SER A 100 -13.33 35.50 -1.85
C SER A 100 -13.16 36.61 -0.82
#